data_AF-A0A1Q7GK37-F1
#
_entry.id   AF-A0A1Q7GK37-F1
#
_cell.length_a   1.000
_cell.length_b   1.000
_cell.length_c   1.000
_cell.angle_alpha   90.00
_cell.angle_beta   90.00
_cell.angle_gamma   90.00
#
_symmetry.space_group_name_H-M   'P 1'
#
loop_
_entity.id
_entity.type
_entity.pdbx_description
1 polymer ?
#
loop_
_entity_poly.entity_id
_entity_poly.type
_entity_poly.pdbx_seq_one_letter_code
_entity_poly.pdbx_strand_id
1 'polypeptide(L)' 'MACEEKAALMVDYQKAVTAYSEAVADLSRAIGAVLHAEYELIQRKVAAARKLSEEARDRLQDHENQHNC' A
#
# COMPACT_ATOMS: atom_id res chain seq x y z
N MET A 1 -25.50 11.51 1.22
CA MET A 1 -25.14 11.37 -0.21
C MET A 1 -23.92 10.48 -0.23
N ALA A 2 -24.01 9.25 -0.77
CA ALA A 2 -22.83 8.37 -0.82
C ALA A 2 -21.89 8.93 -1.89
N CYS A 3 -20.68 9.32 -1.49
CA CYS A 3 -19.69 9.78 -2.44
C CYS A 3 -19.09 8.55 -3.14
N GLU A 4 -19.45 8.34 -4.41
CA GLU A 4 -18.94 7.21 -5.21
C GLU A 4 -17.42 7.29 -5.40
N GLU A 5 -16.87 8.51 -5.45
CA GLU A 5 -15.43 8.76 -5.51
C GLU A 5 -14.72 8.31 -4.22
N LYS A 6 -15.29 8.60 -3.04
CA LYS A 6 -14.78 8.08 -1.76
C LYS A 6 -14.77 6.55 -1.73
N ALA A 7 -15.81 5.91 -2.26
CA ALA A 7 -15.86 4.45 -2.32
C ALA A 7 -14.77 3.88 -3.23
N ALA A 8 -14.52 4.51 -4.38
CA ALA A 8 -13.42 4.13 -5.27
C ALA A 8 -12.04 4.32 -4.61
N LEU A 9 -11.82 5.47 -3.95
CA LEU A 9 -10.58 5.76 -3.22
C LEU A 9 -10.34 4.79 -2.06
N MET A 10 -11.40 4.41 -1.34
CA MET A 10 -11.34 3.38 -0.29
C MET A 10 -10.95 2.00 -0.86
N VAL A 11 -11.51 1.61 -2.00
CA VAL A 11 -11.16 0.35 -2.67
C VAL A 11 -9.70 0.37 -3.13
N ASP A 12 -9.23 1.49 -3.68
CA ASP A 12 -7.85 1.63 -4.14
C ASP A 12 -6.85 1.65 -2.98
N TYR A 13 -7.18 2.33 -1.88
CA TYR A 13 -6.41 2.27 -0.64
C TYR A 13 -6.36 0.85 -0.09
N GLN A 14 -7.49 0.14 -0.04
CA GLN A 14 -7.53 -1.24 0.44
C GLN A 14 -6.66 -2.17 -0.42
N LYS A 15 -6.69 -2.03 -1.76
CA LYS A 15 -5.81 -2.80 -2.65
C LYS A 15 -4.33 -2.50 -2.39
N ALA A 16 -3.97 -1.23 -2.22
CA ALA A 16 -2.60 -0.83 -1.95
C ALA A 16 -2.09 -1.37 -0.61
N VAL A 17 -2.93 -1.34 0.44
CA VAL A 17 -2.62 -1.92 1.76
C VAL A 17 -2.46 -3.44 1.69
N THR A 18 -3.32 -4.12 0.94
CA THR A 18 -3.21 -5.57 0.75
C THR A 18 -1.90 -5.93 0.05
N ALA A 19 -1.56 -5.25 -1.04
CA ALA A 19 -0.31 -5.47 -1.76
C ALA A 19 0.94 -5.18 -0.89
N TYR A 20 0.89 -4.13 -0.05
CA TYR A 20 1.95 -3.86 0.91
C TYR A 20 2.08 -4.96 1.95
N SER A 21 0.96 -5.44 2.49
CA SER A 21 0.95 -6.51 3.50
C SER A 21 1.50 -7.83 2.94
N GLU A 22 1.15 -8.18 1.71
CA GLU A 22 1.71 -9.33 0.99
C GLU A 22 3.22 -9.19 0.78
N ALA A 23 3.68 -8.03 0.32
CA ALA A 23 5.10 -7.78 0.13
C ALA A 23 5.90 -7.87 1.45
N VAL A 24 5.34 -7.39 2.56
CA VAL A 24 5.95 -7.49 3.90
C VAL A 24 5.98 -8.95 4.36
N ALA A 25 4.94 -9.73 4.10
CA ALA A 25 4.92 -11.15 4.41
C ALA A 25 6.02 -11.91 3.63
N ASP A 26 6.19 -11.59 2.35
CA ASP A 26 7.25 -12.18 1.52
C ASP A 26 8.64 -11.75 2.00
N LEU A 27 8.82 -10.49 2.40
CA LEU A 27 10.07 -10.02 3.01
C LEU A 27 10.38 -10.78 4.30
N SER A 28 9.39 -10.97 5.16
CA SER A 28 9.54 -11.71 6.42
C SER A 28 9.95 -13.17 6.17
N ARG A 29 9.32 -13.85 5.20
CA ARG A 29 9.68 -15.22 4.79
C ARG A 29 11.07 -15.31 4.19
N ALA A 30 11.53 -14.25 3.53
CA ALA A 30 12.85 -14.20 2.90
C ALA A 30 13.98 -14.04 3.92
N ILE A 31 13.71 -13.57 5.15
CA ILE A 31 14.74 -13.42 6.19
C ILE A 31 15.39 -14.78 6.48
N GLY A 32 16.69 -14.87 6.21
CA GLY A 32 17.49 -16.08 6.46
C GLY A 32 17.24 -17.24 5.48
N ALA A 33 16.34 -17.09 4.50
CA ALA A 33 15.99 -18.12 3.52
C ALA A 33 16.49 -17.82 2.10
N VAL A 34 16.81 -16.57 1.77
CA VAL A 34 17.24 -16.14 0.42
C VAL A 34 18.62 -15.46 0.45
N LEU A 35 19.24 -15.32 -0.72
CA LEU A 35 20.49 -14.59 -0.86
C LEU A 35 20.30 -13.10 -0.56
N HIS A 36 21.34 -12.44 -0.06
CA HIS A 36 21.27 -11.02 0.31
C HIS A 36 20.76 -10.12 -0.83
N ALA A 37 21.17 -10.37 -2.07
CA ALA A 37 20.72 -9.61 -3.24
C ALA A 37 19.22 -9.81 -3.54
N GLU A 38 18.68 -11.01 -3.30
CA GLU A 38 17.25 -11.31 -3.45
C GLU A 38 16.45 -10.64 -2.33
N TYR A 39 17.01 -10.64 -1.11
CA TYR A 39 16.43 -9.94 0.04
C TYR A 39 16.35 -8.42 -0.20
N GLU A 40 17.41 -7.79 -0.72
CA GLU A 40 17.40 -6.38 -1.09
C GLU A 40 16.34 -6.06 -2.16
N LEU A 41 16.17 -6.94 -3.14
CA LEU A 41 15.15 -6.78 -4.18
C LEU A 41 13.73 -6.83 -3.58
N ILE A 42 13.48 -7.75 -2.65
CA ILE A 42 12.21 -7.84 -1.93
C ILE A 42 12.00 -6.60 -1.04
N GLN A 43 13.03 -6.10 -0.36
CA GLN A 43 12.95 -4.85 0.40
C GLN A 43 12.57 -3.66 -0.48
N ARG A 44 13.14 -3.53 -1.68
CA ARG A 44 12.77 -2.47 -2.62
C ARG A 44 11.31 -2.56 -3.05
N LYS A 45 10.79 -3.77 -3.27
CA LYS A 45 9.36 -4.00 -3.59
C LYS A 45 8.46 -3.59 -2.43
N VAL A 46 8.83 -3.93 -1.19
CA VAL A 46 8.11 -3.50 0.02
C VAL A 46 8.09 -1.98 0.14
N ALA A 47 9.23 -1.32 -0.06
CA ALA A 47 9.33 0.14 0.00
C ALA A 47 8.46 0.83 -1.07
N ALA A 48 8.41 0.28 -2.28
CA ALA A 48 7.54 0.78 -3.35
C ALA A 48 6.04 0.59 -3.01
N ALA A 49 5.66 -0.60 -2.51
CA ALA A 49 4.28 -0.88 -2.12
C ALA A 49 3.84 0.00 -0.93
N ARG A 50 4.75 0.26 0.02
CA ARG A 50 4.50 1.21 1.12
C ARG A 50 4.19 2.60 0.59
N LYS A 51 5.03 3.11 -0.31
CA LYS A 51 4.84 4.45 -0.89
C LYS A 51 3.49 4.56 -1.60
N LEU A 52 3.10 3.55 -2.38
CA LEU A 52 1.80 3.50 -3.05
C LEU A 52 0.63 3.48 -2.05
N SER A 53 0.76 2.76 -0.93
CA SER A 53 -0.24 2.75 0.13
C SER A 53 -0.35 4.11 0.84
N GLU A 54 0.76 4.78 1.10
CA GLU A 54 0.78 6.12 1.70
C GLU A 54 0.16 7.14 0.75
N GLU A 55 0.51 7.12 -0.54
CA GLU A 55 -0.08 7.98 -1.56
C GLU A 55 -1.60 7.77 -1.72
N ALA A 56 -2.07 6.51 -1.69
CA ALA A 56 -3.50 6.20 -1.77
C ALA A 56 -4.26 6.69 -0.52
N ARG A 57 -3.64 6.58 0.66
CA ARG A 57 -4.20 7.13 1.91
C ARG A 57 -4.32 8.64 1.84
N ASP A 58 -3.27 9.31 1.38
CA ASP A 58 -3.23 10.77 1.33
C ASP A 58 -4.28 11.30 0.32
N ARG A 59 -4.48 10.62 -0.82
CA ARG A 59 -5.58 10.95 -1.76
C ARG A 59 -6.97 10.78 -1.15
N LEU A 60 -7.17 9.71 -0.39
CA LEU A 60 -8.42 9.49 0.33
C LEU A 60 -8.65 10.61 1.37
N GLN A 61 -7.62 10.93 2.15
CA GLN A 61 -7.68 11.98 3.17
C GLN A 61 -7.95 13.36 2.55
N ASP A 62 -7.30 13.69 1.43
CA ASP A 62 -7.53 14.94 0.71
C ASP A 62 -8.96 15.04 0.20
N HIS A 63 -9.52 13.93 -0.30
CA HIS A 63 -10.91 13.87 -0.74
C HIS A 63 -11.89 14.07 0.43
N GLU A 64 -11.68 13.39 1.56
CA GLU A 64 -12.49 13.58 2.77
C GLU A 64 -12.45 15.05 3.25
N ASN A 65 -11.26 15.66 3.23
CA ASN A 65 -11.06 17.05 3.65
C ASN A 65 -11.72 18.07 2.68
N GLN A 66 -11.70 17.81 1.38
CA GLN A 66 -12.26 18.72 0.37
C GLN A 66 -13.78 18.59 0.23
N HIS A 67 -14.31 17.37 0.34
CA HIS A 67 -15.73 17.08 0.10
C HIS A 67 -16.56 16.95 1.38
N ASN A 68 -15.94 17.01 2.57
CA ASN A 68 -16.59 16.80 3.88
C ASN A 68 -17.42 15.50 3.92
N CYS A 69 -16.92 14.44 3.27
CA CYS A 69 -17.59 13.16 3.11
C CYS A 69 -16.88 12.04 3.87
#